data_AF-A0A0J6LKW6-F1
#
_entry.id   AF-A0A0J6LKW6-F1
#
_cell.length_a   1.000
_cell.length_b   1.000
_cell.length_c   1.000
_cell.angle_alpha   90.00
_cell.angle_beta   90.00
_cell.angle_gamma   90.00
#
_symmetry.space_group_name_H-M   'P 1'
#
loop_
_entity.id
_entity.type
_entity.pdbx_description
1 polymer ?
#
loop_
_entity_poly.entity_id
_entity_poly.type
_entity_poly.pdbx_seq_one_letter_code
_entity_poly.pdbx_strand_id
1 'polypeptide(L)'
;MGIQSVRALGWKVIALLALSSVLAGCGINTIPTLDEQVKAAWSQVQNQYQRRSDLIPNLVETVKGAAKQEQATLTAVIEARAKATSIQVDASTLNNPEKLKQFQDAQNQLTGALSRLMVVSERYPDLKSNQNFLSLQSQLEGTENRISVARRDFILAVERYNTEIRTFPGRLWHAVMYSDLPVRPTFEATTPDADKAPEVKF
;
A
#
# COMPACT_ATOMS: atom_id res chain seq x y z
N MET A 1 56.37 13.39 -30.82
CA MET A 1 55.30 12.41 -30.54
C MET A 1 54.18 12.89 -29.61
N GLY A 2 54.22 14.10 -29.01
CA GLY A 2 53.25 14.50 -27.97
C GLY A 2 51.92 15.15 -28.42
N ILE A 3 51.81 15.70 -29.62
CA ILE A 3 50.62 16.49 -30.03
C ILE A 3 49.50 15.61 -30.60
N GLN A 4 49.85 14.50 -31.26
CA GLN A 4 48.87 13.57 -31.84
C GLN A 4 48.15 12.72 -30.77
N SER A 5 48.83 12.37 -29.67
CA SER A 5 48.24 11.61 -28.56
C SER A 5 47.20 12.43 -27.78
N VAL A 6 47.43 13.73 -27.58
CA VAL A 6 46.49 14.64 -26.90
C VAL A 6 45.23 14.86 -27.72
N ARG A 7 45.35 15.01 -29.05
CA ARG A 7 44.20 15.12 -29.96
C ARG A 7 43.36 13.84 -30.01
N ALA A 8 44.01 12.67 -30.02
CA ALA A 8 43.34 11.38 -29.98
C ALA A 8 42.61 11.14 -28.64
N LEU A 9 43.17 11.61 -27.51
CA LEU A 9 42.53 11.54 -26.21
C LEU A 9 41.29 12.44 -26.12
N GLY A 10 41.37 13.67 -26.65
CA GLY A 10 40.22 14.59 -26.72
C GLY A 10 39.05 14.04 -27.53
N TRP A 11 39.32 13.41 -28.67
CA TRP A 11 38.28 12.79 -29.50
C TRP A 11 37.61 11.60 -28.82
N LYS A 12 38.38 10.79 -28.07
CA LYS A 12 37.84 9.69 -27.27
C LYS A 12 36.91 10.20 -26.16
N VAL A 13 37.28 11.28 -25.47
CA VAL A 13 36.44 11.89 -24.42
C VAL A 13 35.16 12.48 -25.01
N ILE A 14 35.24 13.17 -26.15
CA ILE A 14 34.06 13.74 -26.83
C ILE A 14 33.14 12.63 -27.34
N ALA A 15 33.69 11.56 -27.92
CA ALA A 15 32.90 10.41 -28.36
C ALA A 15 32.24 9.69 -27.18
N LEU A 16 32.92 9.57 -26.04
CA LEU A 16 32.35 9.01 -24.81
C LEU A 16 31.21 9.87 -24.26
N LEU A 17 31.38 11.20 -24.26
CA LEU A 17 30.37 12.16 -23.83
C LEU A 17 29.16 12.15 -24.77
N ALA A 18 29.38 12.15 -26.09
CA ALA A 18 28.31 12.06 -27.09
C ALA A 18 27.56 10.72 -27.02
N LEU A 19 28.26 9.61 -26.80
CA LEU A 19 27.64 8.31 -26.58
C LEU A 19 26.84 8.31 -25.26
N SER A 20 27.38 8.90 -24.20
CA SER A 20 26.68 9.04 -22.92
C SER A 20 25.41 9.90 -23.01
N SER A 21 25.42 10.95 -23.84
CA SER A 21 24.24 11.81 -24.05
C SER A 21 23.18 11.16 -24.94
N VAL A 22 23.57 10.31 -25.89
CA VAL A 22 22.62 9.48 -26.66
C VAL A 22 22.01 8.38 -25.78
N LEU A 23 22.77 7.77 -24.86
CA LEU A 23 22.22 6.87 -23.84
C LEU A 23 21.35 7.61 -22.79
N ALA A 24 21.60 8.90 -22.54
CA ALA A 24 20.85 9.71 -21.58
C ALA A 24 19.38 9.92 -21.96
N GLY A 25 19.06 9.89 -23.25
CA GLY A 25 17.69 10.09 -23.74
C GLY A 25 16.71 8.95 -23.45
N CYS A 26 17.16 7.75 -23.08
CA CYS A 26 16.30 6.55 -23.00
C CYS A 26 15.94 6.05 -21.58
N GLY A 27 16.35 6.73 -20.51
CA GLY A 27 16.07 6.24 -19.14
C GLY A 27 15.97 7.28 -18.04
N ILE A 28 16.34 8.54 -18.32
CA ILE A 28 16.36 9.62 -17.33
C ILE A 28 14.98 9.85 -16.68
N ASN A 29 13.90 9.76 -17.47
CA ASN A 29 12.54 9.97 -16.98
C ASN A 29 11.90 8.72 -16.37
N THR A 30 12.55 7.55 -16.44
CA THR A 30 11.98 6.29 -15.94
C THR A 30 11.81 6.33 -14.42
N ILE A 31 12.83 6.79 -13.69
CA ILE A 31 12.78 6.84 -12.21
C ILE A 31 11.66 7.78 -11.71
N PRO A 32 11.55 9.05 -12.16
CA PRO A 32 10.43 9.91 -11.77
C PRO A 32 9.06 9.34 -12.17
N THR A 33 8.97 8.68 -13.32
CA THR A 33 7.72 8.06 -13.78
C THR A 33 7.28 6.93 -12.86
N LEU A 34 8.22 6.06 -12.45
CA LEU A 34 7.94 4.98 -11.50
C LEU A 34 7.66 5.52 -10.10
N ASP A 35 8.32 6.60 -9.70
CA ASP A 35 8.10 7.30 -8.44
C ASP A 35 6.64 7.78 -8.30
N GLU A 36 6.12 8.43 -9.34
CA GLU A 36 4.74 8.90 -9.41
C GLU A 36 3.74 7.74 -9.49
N GLN A 37 4.07 6.64 -10.17
CA GLN A 37 3.23 5.43 -10.18
C GLN A 37 3.06 4.83 -8.78
N VAL A 38 4.14 4.79 -7.98
CA VAL A 38 4.06 4.32 -6.60
C VAL A 38 3.19 5.24 -5.74
N LYS A 39 3.35 6.56 -5.87
CA LYS A 39 2.49 7.54 -5.17
C LYS A 39 1.02 7.38 -5.55
N ALA A 40 0.73 7.24 -6.84
CA ALA A 40 -0.63 7.03 -7.33
C ALA A 40 -1.24 5.72 -6.80
N ALA A 41 -0.48 4.62 -6.84
CA ALA A 41 -0.94 3.34 -6.29
C ALA A 41 -1.19 3.42 -4.77
N TRP A 42 -0.34 4.15 -4.05
CA TRP A 42 -0.53 4.40 -2.62
C TRP A 42 -1.80 5.20 -2.33
N SER A 43 -2.06 6.26 -3.09
CA SER A 43 -3.33 7.01 -2.97
C SER A 43 -4.55 6.12 -3.20
N GLN A 44 -4.47 5.15 -4.11
CA GLN A 44 -5.56 4.18 -4.29
C GLN A 44 -5.75 3.29 -3.06
N VAL A 45 -4.67 2.81 -2.44
CA VAL A 45 -4.73 2.05 -1.18
C VAL A 45 -5.41 2.88 -0.09
N GLN A 46 -5.01 4.14 0.08
CA GLN A 46 -5.61 5.05 1.05
C GLN A 46 -7.11 5.26 0.80
N ASN A 47 -7.50 5.47 -0.46
CA ASN A 47 -8.91 5.66 -0.83
C ASN A 47 -9.78 4.46 -0.44
N GLN A 48 -9.31 3.23 -0.67
CA GLN A 48 -10.07 2.04 -0.30
C GLN A 48 -10.17 1.88 1.23
N TYR A 49 -9.10 2.16 1.97
CA TYR A 49 -9.14 2.12 3.43
C TYR A 49 -10.00 3.24 4.05
N GLN A 50 -10.01 4.42 3.45
CA GLN A 50 -10.90 5.52 3.84
C GLN A 50 -12.35 5.10 3.64
N ARG A 51 -12.70 4.58 2.46
CA ARG A 51 -14.04 4.07 2.17
C ARG A 51 -14.51 3.04 3.20
N ARG A 52 -13.64 2.09 3.58
CA ARG A 52 -13.95 1.10 4.62
C ARG A 52 -14.28 1.79 5.94
N SER A 53 -13.50 2.80 6.32
CA SER A 53 -13.69 3.57 7.55
C SER A 53 -14.97 4.41 7.53
N ASP A 54 -15.39 4.90 6.36
CA ASP A 54 -16.60 5.70 6.20
C ASP A 54 -17.89 4.89 6.29
N LEU A 55 -17.84 3.58 6.02
CA LEU A 55 -18.99 2.68 6.15
C LEU A 55 -19.29 2.27 7.60
N ILE A 56 -18.30 2.35 8.49
CA ILE A 56 -18.40 1.84 9.86
C ILE A 56 -19.44 2.57 10.71
N PRO A 57 -19.58 3.92 10.70
CA PRO A 57 -20.59 4.59 11.50
C PRO A 57 -22.01 4.08 11.19
N ASN A 58 -22.34 3.90 9.91
CA ASN A 58 -23.64 3.37 9.49
C ASN A 58 -23.84 1.90 9.93
N LEU A 59 -22.77 1.10 9.89
CA LEU A 59 -22.79 -0.28 10.39
C LEU A 59 -23.05 -0.31 11.91
N VAL A 60 -22.33 0.52 12.67
CA VAL A 60 -22.45 0.63 14.13
C VAL A 60 -23.86 1.03 14.52
N GLU A 61 -24.45 2.05 13.88
CA GLU A 61 -25.83 2.47 14.17
C GLU A 61 -26.86 1.39 13.82
N THR A 62 -26.67 0.68 12.70
CA THR A 62 -27.54 -0.44 12.32
C THR A 62 -27.50 -1.57 13.35
N VAL A 63 -26.30 -1.96 13.80
CA VAL A 63 -26.13 -3.01 14.82
C VAL A 63 -26.66 -2.55 16.17
N LYS A 64 -26.40 -1.30 16.58
CA LYS A 64 -26.89 -0.73 17.83
C LYS A 64 -28.42 -0.73 17.93
N GLY A 65 -29.13 -0.57 16.81
CA GLY A 65 -30.59 -0.64 16.76
C GLY A 65 -31.16 -1.99 17.19
N ALA A 66 -30.49 -3.08 16.84
CA ALA A 66 -30.99 -4.45 17.04
C ALA A 66 -30.22 -5.27 18.10
N ALA A 67 -28.97 -4.92 18.42
CA ALA A 67 -28.10 -5.62 19.36
C ALA A 67 -27.56 -4.68 20.44
N LYS A 68 -28.46 -3.99 21.17
CA LYS A 68 -28.10 -3.00 22.22
C LYS A 68 -27.22 -3.53 23.34
N GLN A 69 -27.22 -4.85 23.56
CA GLN A 69 -26.42 -5.51 24.61
C GLN A 69 -24.94 -5.69 24.20
N GLU A 70 -24.61 -5.51 22.92
CA GLU A 70 -23.26 -5.73 22.36
C GLU A 70 -22.38 -4.47 22.43
N GLN A 71 -22.47 -3.72 23.53
CA GLN A 71 -21.75 -2.45 23.70
C GLN A 71 -20.24 -2.63 23.61
N ALA A 72 -19.68 -3.67 24.26
CA ALA A 72 -18.25 -3.94 24.23
C ALA A 72 -17.75 -4.18 22.79
N THR A 73 -18.51 -4.93 21.99
CA THR A 73 -18.20 -5.20 20.58
C THR A 73 -18.24 -3.92 19.75
N LEU A 74 -19.27 -3.09 19.91
CA LEU A 74 -19.41 -1.82 19.18
C LEU A 74 -18.29 -0.84 19.55
N THR A 75 -17.97 -0.71 20.85
CA THR A 75 -16.85 0.12 21.32
C THR A 75 -15.53 -0.33 20.71
N ALA A 76 -15.25 -1.63 20.66
CA ALA A 76 -14.03 -2.16 20.05
C ALA A 76 -13.93 -1.81 18.55
N VAL A 77 -15.05 -1.81 17.81
CA VAL A 77 -15.09 -1.41 16.39
C VAL A 77 -14.85 0.09 16.24
N ILE A 78 -15.45 0.91 17.08
CA ILE A 78 -15.27 2.38 17.08
C ILE A 78 -13.81 2.73 17.39
N GLU A 79 -13.21 2.12 18.41
CA GLU A 79 -11.81 2.34 18.79
C GLU A 79 -10.85 1.87 17.68
N ALA A 80 -11.09 0.70 17.09
CA ALA A 80 -10.28 0.19 16.00
C ALA A 80 -10.36 1.10 14.76
N ARG A 81 -11.55 1.63 14.44
CA ARG A 81 -11.71 2.66 13.40
C ARG A 81 -10.91 3.90 13.74
N ALA A 82 -11.03 4.42 14.96
CA ALA A 82 -10.33 5.63 15.38
C ALA A 82 -8.81 5.47 15.20
N LYS A 83 -8.24 4.35 15.64
CA LYS A 83 -6.83 4.01 15.45
C LYS A 83 -6.43 3.89 13.98
N ALA A 84 -7.24 3.21 13.16
CA ALA A 84 -7.01 3.09 11.73
C ALA A 84 -6.98 4.47 11.03
N THR A 85 -7.87 5.38 11.41
CA THR A 85 -7.94 6.74 10.84
C THR A 85 -6.94 7.73 11.44
N SER A 86 -6.40 7.47 12.64
CA SER A 86 -5.48 8.39 13.31
C SER A 86 -4.07 8.38 12.72
N ILE A 87 -3.71 7.31 12.01
CA ILE A 87 -2.42 7.22 11.36
C ILE A 87 -2.47 8.14 10.13
N GLN A 88 -1.93 9.34 10.28
CA GLN A 88 -1.79 10.28 9.19
C GLN A 88 -0.80 9.72 8.17
N VAL A 89 -1.33 9.33 7.04
CA VAL A 89 -0.55 8.82 5.92
C VAL A 89 -0.22 9.98 5.00
N ASP A 90 1.00 10.49 5.13
CA ASP A 90 1.60 11.44 4.20
C ASP A 90 2.63 10.75 3.28
N ALA A 91 3.22 11.52 2.37
CA ALA A 91 4.30 11.05 1.50
C ALA A 91 5.52 10.50 2.27
N SER A 92 5.70 10.84 3.55
CA SER A 92 6.79 10.30 4.38
C SER A 92 6.56 8.84 4.77
N THR A 93 5.30 8.35 4.73
CA THR A 93 4.96 6.95 4.97
C THR A 93 5.57 6.04 3.91
N LEU A 94 5.66 6.50 2.66
CA LEU A 94 6.25 5.75 1.54
C LEU A 94 7.73 5.47 1.71
N ASN A 95 8.41 6.20 2.60
CA ASN A 95 9.85 6.09 2.82
C ASN A 95 10.17 5.59 4.24
N ASN A 96 9.16 5.22 5.03
CA ASN A 96 9.32 4.83 6.43
C ASN A 96 8.66 3.47 6.71
N PRO A 97 9.46 2.40 6.88
CA PRO A 97 8.92 1.05 7.09
C PRO A 97 8.15 0.93 8.42
N GLU A 98 8.56 1.63 9.48
CA GLU A 98 7.85 1.61 10.76
C GLU A 98 6.46 2.23 10.64
N LYS A 99 6.30 3.35 9.93
CA LYS A 99 4.99 3.98 9.67
C LYS A 99 4.10 3.09 8.82
N LEU A 100 4.65 2.46 7.78
CA LEU A 100 3.90 1.52 6.95
C LEU A 100 3.41 0.31 7.77
N LYS A 101 4.25 -0.21 8.65
CA LYS A 101 3.89 -1.30 9.58
C LYS A 101 2.81 -0.87 10.56
N GLN A 102 2.95 0.29 11.20
CA GLN A 102 1.93 0.84 12.11
C GLN A 102 0.58 0.98 11.39
N PHE A 103 0.60 1.50 10.15
CA PHE A 103 -0.59 1.58 9.32
C PHE A 103 -1.21 0.20 9.11
N GLN A 104 -0.43 -0.78 8.66
CA GLN A 104 -0.89 -2.16 8.45
C GLN A 104 -1.48 -2.78 9.73
N ASP A 105 -0.82 -2.60 10.87
CA ASP A 105 -1.28 -3.13 12.16
C ASP A 105 -2.63 -2.54 12.59
N ALA A 106 -2.81 -1.23 12.42
CA ALA A 106 -4.11 -0.58 12.69
C ALA A 106 -5.20 -1.07 11.74
N GLN A 107 -4.89 -1.24 10.45
CA GLN A 107 -5.82 -1.80 9.48
C GLN A 107 -6.21 -3.25 9.82
N ASN A 108 -5.28 -4.06 10.31
CA ASN A 108 -5.52 -5.44 10.74
C ASN A 108 -6.39 -5.51 12.00
N GLN A 109 -6.16 -4.63 12.98
CA GLN A 109 -6.99 -4.51 14.18
C GLN A 109 -8.45 -4.20 13.82
N LEU A 110 -8.65 -3.30 12.85
CA LEU A 110 -9.98 -3.00 12.35
C LEU A 110 -10.62 -4.20 11.64
N THR A 111 -9.90 -4.90 10.77
CA THR A 111 -10.40 -6.14 10.14
C THR A 111 -10.84 -7.17 11.19
N GLY A 112 -10.03 -7.37 12.24
CA GLY A 112 -10.35 -8.29 13.33
C GLY A 112 -11.58 -7.86 14.15
N ALA A 113 -11.76 -6.56 14.39
CA ALA A 113 -12.95 -6.04 15.06
C ALA A 113 -14.22 -6.23 14.23
N LEU A 114 -14.15 -5.99 12.91
CA LEU A 114 -15.25 -6.24 11.99
C LEU A 114 -15.60 -7.73 11.90
N SER A 115 -14.61 -8.62 11.88
CA SER A 115 -14.85 -10.07 11.90
C SER A 115 -15.62 -10.52 13.15
N ARG A 116 -15.24 -10.03 14.34
CA ARG A 116 -15.98 -10.30 15.58
C ARG A 116 -17.42 -9.77 15.52
N LEU A 117 -17.62 -8.58 14.95
CA LEU A 117 -18.96 -8.01 14.76
C LEU A 117 -19.83 -8.87 13.84
N MET A 118 -19.26 -9.47 12.79
CA MET A 118 -19.99 -10.39 11.91
C MET A 118 -20.42 -11.66 12.66
N VAL A 119 -19.55 -12.25 13.49
CA VAL A 119 -19.91 -13.38 14.35
C VAL A 119 -21.03 -12.99 15.34
N VAL A 120 -20.97 -11.78 15.89
CA VAL A 120 -22.05 -11.27 16.74
C VAL A 120 -23.36 -11.23 15.98
N SER A 121 -23.38 -10.76 14.74
CA SER A 121 -24.60 -10.64 13.93
C SER A 121 -25.32 -11.98 13.70
N GLU A 122 -24.60 -13.11 13.71
CA GLU A 122 -25.21 -14.44 13.56
C GLU A 122 -26.13 -14.82 14.73
N ARG A 123 -25.88 -14.25 15.91
CA ARG A 123 -26.67 -14.49 17.14
C ARG A 123 -27.96 -13.65 17.19
N TYR A 124 -28.13 -12.71 16.25
CA TYR A 124 -29.27 -11.79 16.20
C TYR A 124 -30.03 -11.96 14.87
N PRO A 125 -31.10 -12.78 14.83
CA PRO A 125 -31.88 -13.02 13.61
C PRO A 125 -32.37 -11.75 12.93
N ASP A 126 -32.80 -10.76 13.72
CA ASP A 126 -33.28 -9.47 13.21
C ASP A 126 -32.20 -8.73 12.41
N LEU A 127 -30.93 -8.80 12.84
CA LEU A 127 -29.79 -8.24 12.08
C LEU A 127 -29.48 -9.05 10.83
N LYS A 128 -29.54 -10.37 10.95
CA LYS A 128 -29.28 -11.28 9.83
C LYS A 128 -30.25 -11.07 8.67
N SER A 129 -31.50 -10.69 8.96
CA SER A 129 -32.51 -10.33 7.95
C SER A 129 -32.57 -8.83 7.62
N ASN A 130 -31.78 -7.98 8.29
CA ASN A 130 -31.86 -6.55 8.08
C ASN A 130 -31.20 -6.16 6.74
N GLN A 131 -32.01 -5.65 5.80
CA GLN A 131 -31.55 -5.30 4.46
C GLN A 131 -30.43 -4.23 4.45
N ASN A 132 -30.45 -3.29 5.39
CA ASN A 132 -29.39 -2.27 5.51
C ASN A 132 -28.08 -2.91 6.00
N PHE A 133 -28.16 -3.84 6.96
CA PHE A 133 -26.99 -4.59 7.44
C PHE A 133 -26.38 -5.44 6.34
N LEU A 134 -27.19 -6.21 5.61
CA LEU A 134 -26.73 -7.04 4.48
C LEU A 134 -26.08 -6.20 3.37
N SER A 135 -26.66 -5.03 3.07
CA SER A 135 -26.07 -4.08 2.12
C SER A 135 -24.70 -3.56 2.59
N LEU A 136 -24.57 -3.17 3.85
CA LEU A 136 -23.31 -2.69 4.42
C LEU A 136 -22.25 -3.81 4.47
N GLN A 137 -22.65 -5.03 4.81
CA GLN A 137 -21.77 -6.21 4.79
C GLN A 137 -21.22 -6.44 3.38
N SER A 138 -22.08 -6.43 2.35
CA SER A 138 -21.66 -6.58 0.95
C SER A 138 -20.74 -5.43 0.50
N GLN A 139 -21.01 -4.19 0.92
CA GLN A 139 -20.13 -3.05 0.62
C GLN A 139 -18.76 -3.17 1.30
N LEU A 140 -18.70 -3.66 2.54
CA LEU A 140 -17.45 -3.89 3.26
C LEU A 140 -16.64 -5.00 2.61
N GLU A 141 -17.26 -6.13 2.27
CA GLU A 141 -16.61 -7.23 1.53
C GLU A 141 -16.07 -6.74 0.18
N GLY A 142 -16.90 -6.03 -0.58
CA GLY A 142 -16.47 -5.41 -1.83
C GLY A 142 -15.36 -4.36 -1.66
N THR A 143 -15.25 -3.72 -0.49
CA THR A 143 -14.14 -2.82 -0.19
C THR A 143 -12.88 -3.59 0.16
N GLU A 144 -12.98 -4.69 0.91
CA GLU A 144 -11.85 -5.55 1.25
C GLU A 144 -11.21 -6.20 0.01
N ASN A 145 -12.04 -6.64 -0.94
CA ASN A 145 -11.55 -7.13 -2.24
C ASN A 145 -10.79 -6.05 -3.02
N ARG A 146 -11.27 -4.79 -3.00
CA ARG A 146 -10.58 -3.66 -3.62
C ARG A 146 -9.31 -3.27 -2.89
N ILE A 147 -9.28 -3.38 -1.56
CA ILE A 147 -8.06 -3.18 -0.74
C ILE A 147 -7.00 -4.21 -1.16
N SER A 148 -7.36 -5.49 -1.28
CA SER A 148 -6.43 -6.54 -1.70
C SER A 148 -5.81 -6.24 -3.07
N VAL A 149 -6.64 -5.85 -4.04
CA VAL A 149 -6.18 -5.44 -5.38
C VAL A 149 -5.27 -4.21 -5.31
N ALA A 150 -5.68 -3.15 -4.61
CA ALA A 150 -4.89 -1.92 -4.49
C ALA A 150 -3.53 -2.18 -3.80
N ARG A 151 -3.48 -3.05 -2.79
CA ARG A 151 -2.22 -3.45 -2.13
C ARG A 151 -1.32 -4.20 -3.09
N ARG A 152 -1.86 -5.14 -3.87
CA ARG A 152 -1.09 -5.85 -4.91
C ARG A 152 -0.52 -4.89 -5.93
N ASP A 153 -1.32 -3.96 -6.44
CA ASP A 153 -0.88 -3.01 -7.45
C ASP A 153 0.18 -2.04 -6.88
N PHE A 154 0.07 -1.65 -5.61
CA PHE A 154 1.13 -0.92 -4.90
C PHE A 154 2.42 -1.73 -4.75
N ILE A 155 2.33 -3.01 -4.37
CA ILE A 155 3.50 -3.91 -4.27
C ILE A 155 4.23 -3.96 -5.63
N LEU A 156 3.49 -4.16 -6.72
CA LEU A 156 4.06 -4.22 -8.07
C LEU A 156 4.69 -2.89 -8.50
N ALA A 157 4.07 -1.76 -8.15
CA ALA A 157 4.64 -0.43 -8.42
C ALA A 157 5.97 -0.23 -7.67
N VAL A 158 6.00 -0.59 -6.37
CA VAL A 158 7.21 -0.49 -5.55
C VAL A 158 8.29 -1.44 -6.06
N GLU A 159 7.94 -2.65 -6.48
CA GLU A 159 8.87 -3.62 -7.06
C GLU A 159 9.54 -3.06 -8.32
N ARG A 160 8.76 -2.50 -9.25
CA ARG A 160 9.30 -1.89 -10.49
C ARG A 160 10.22 -0.72 -10.18
N TYR A 161 9.78 0.18 -9.31
CA TYR A 161 10.58 1.33 -8.87
C TYR A 161 11.90 0.88 -8.21
N ASN A 162 11.82 -0.03 -7.24
CA ASN A 162 12.99 -0.53 -6.53
C ASN A 162 13.93 -1.30 -7.46
N THR A 163 13.40 -2.02 -8.45
CA THR A 163 14.19 -2.73 -9.46
C THR A 163 14.96 -1.74 -10.33
N GLU A 164 14.30 -0.68 -10.81
CA GLU A 164 14.93 0.35 -11.66
C GLU A 164 16.12 1.01 -10.96
N ILE A 165 15.94 1.47 -9.72
CA ILE A 165 17.02 2.16 -8.98
C ILE A 165 18.15 1.23 -8.53
N ARG A 166 17.93 -0.10 -8.57
CA ARG A 166 18.92 -1.11 -8.12
C ARG A 166 19.65 -1.81 -9.27
N THR A 167 19.12 -1.77 -10.49
CA THR A 167 19.65 -2.51 -11.65
C THR A 167 20.28 -1.58 -12.68
N PHE A 168 21.10 -2.13 -13.58
CA PHE A 168 21.70 -1.36 -14.67
C PHE A 168 20.71 -1.28 -15.85
N PRO A 169 20.52 -0.10 -16.50
CA PRO A 169 21.27 1.15 -16.32
C PRO A 169 20.69 2.11 -15.26
N GLY A 170 19.47 1.89 -14.75
CA GLY A 170 18.75 2.81 -13.86
C GLY A 170 19.52 3.25 -12.61
N ARG A 171 20.30 2.36 -12.00
CA ARG A 171 21.20 2.65 -10.87
C ARG A 171 22.18 3.81 -11.14
N LEU A 172 22.62 4.01 -12.39
CA LEU A 172 23.48 5.14 -12.74
C LEU A 172 22.71 6.46 -12.70
N TRP A 173 21.51 6.50 -13.27
CA TRP A 173 20.64 7.68 -13.23
C TRP A 173 20.23 8.01 -11.79
N HIS A 174 19.92 6.98 -11.01
CA HIS A 174 19.66 7.12 -9.58
C HIS A 174 20.84 7.78 -8.85
N ALA A 175 22.06 7.27 -9.03
CA ALA A 175 23.23 7.79 -8.34
C ALA A 175 23.63 9.22 -8.78
N VAL A 176 23.42 9.58 -10.05
CA VAL A 176 23.87 10.87 -10.62
C VAL A 176 22.83 11.99 -10.49
N MET A 177 21.53 11.67 -10.59
CA MET A 177 20.47 12.68 -10.69
C MET A 177 19.34 12.55 -9.66
N TYR A 178 19.12 11.35 -9.11
CA TYR A 178 17.95 11.06 -8.24
C TYR A 178 18.37 10.41 -6.92
N SER A 179 19.54 10.76 -6.40
CA SER A 179 20.16 10.10 -5.24
C SER A 179 19.36 10.31 -3.94
N ASP A 180 18.46 11.29 -3.93
CA ASP A 180 17.54 11.62 -2.84
C ASP A 180 16.36 10.66 -2.74
N LEU A 181 16.05 9.90 -3.80
CA LEU A 181 14.93 8.96 -3.82
C LEU A 181 15.34 7.62 -3.18
N PRO A 182 14.79 7.22 -2.01
CA PRO A 182 15.22 6.01 -1.34
C PRO A 182 14.54 4.76 -1.93
N VAL A 183 15.09 3.58 -1.59
CA VAL A 183 14.36 2.31 -1.74
C VAL A 183 13.11 2.36 -0.86
N ARG A 184 11.97 1.98 -1.42
CA ARG A 184 10.69 2.06 -0.71
C ARG A 184 10.33 0.73 -0.04
N PRO A 185 9.84 0.74 1.22
CA PRO A 185 9.19 -0.41 1.81
C PRO A 185 7.90 -0.75 1.05
N THR A 186 7.44 -1.98 1.22
CA THR A 186 6.19 -2.47 0.63
C THR A 186 5.42 -3.30 1.66
N PHE A 187 4.17 -3.61 1.33
CA PHE A 187 3.38 -4.55 2.11
C PHE A 187 3.98 -5.96 2.04
N GLU A 188 3.92 -6.69 3.16
CA GLU A 188 4.18 -8.12 3.15
C GLU A 188 3.14 -8.83 2.26
N ALA A 189 3.63 -9.64 1.31
CA ALA A 189 2.79 -10.37 0.36
C ALA A 189 2.04 -11.55 1.02
N THR A 190 2.54 -12.02 2.16
CA THR A 190 1.95 -13.09 2.96
C THR A 190 1.37 -12.53 4.25
N THR A 191 0.21 -13.06 4.66
CA THR A 191 -0.29 -12.87 6.02
C THR A 191 0.71 -13.46 7.02
N PRO A 192 0.83 -12.91 8.25
CA PRO A 192 1.44 -13.63 9.35
C PRO A 192 0.80 -15.03 9.42
N ASP A 193 1.62 -16.08 9.49
CA ASP A 193 1.20 -17.49 9.48
C ASP A 193 0.65 -18.07 8.16
N ALA A 194 0.86 -17.43 7.00
CA ALA A 194 0.52 -18.04 5.70
C ALA A 194 1.22 -19.39 5.44
N ASP A 195 2.39 -19.60 6.05
CA ASP A 195 3.15 -20.85 5.97
C ASP A 195 2.61 -21.96 6.90
N LYS A 196 1.64 -21.64 7.79
CA LYS A 196 1.01 -22.61 8.68
C LYS A 196 -0.33 -23.03 8.10
N ALA A 197 -0.36 -24.24 7.53
CA ALA A 197 -1.61 -24.86 7.10
C ALA A 197 -2.57 -24.98 8.31
N PRO A 198 -3.87 -24.68 8.16
CA PRO A 198 -4.83 -24.85 9.23
C PRO A 198 -4.92 -26.32 9.63
N GLU A 199 -4.68 -26.61 10.92
CA GLU A 199 -4.90 -27.94 11.48
C GLU A 199 -6.41 -28.22 11.53
N VAL A 200 -6.91 -29.02 10.58
CA VAL A 200 -8.28 -29.51 10.63
C VAL A 200 -8.34 -30.61 11.69
N LYS A 201 -8.90 -30.28 12.87
CA LYS A 201 -9.29 -31.28 13.87
C LYS A 201 -10.70 -31.75 13.55
N PHE A 202 -10.83 -33.02 13.19
CA PHE A 202 -12.11 -33.74 13.12
C PHE A 202 -12.61 -34.09 14.52
#